data_AF-Q0RZW9-F1
#
_entry.id   AF-Q0RZW9-F1
#
_cell.length_a   1.000
_cell.length_b   1.000
_cell.length_c   1.000
_cell.angle_alpha   90.00
_cell.angle_beta   90.00
_cell.angle_gamma   90.00
#
_symmetry.space_group_name_H-M   'P 1'
#
loop_
_entity.id
_entity.type
_entity.pdbx_description
1 polymer ?
#
loop_
_entity_poly.entity_id
_entity_poly.type
_entity_poly.pdbx_seq_one_letter_code
_entity_poly.pdbx_strand_id
1 'polypeptide(L)'
;MDLQILSTAMGNLSTADYERFVSPFNEALFAAECTTVNRVAMWCAQVGHESGGLRYMEEIADGSAYEGRLDLGNTQPGDGRRFKGRGPIQLTGRENYRRFSVWAHSKGLVPTADHFLTAPALVSDPKWGFLAASYYWTVARPKLNELSDASDIEGATKAVNGGLNGLPDRTNRWNRCRALGAALLPTTIERKPAVEKVLDYPRIHIKQDTFFNCGPASTQTVIIARTGGLILESDLGHQMGTDQGGTDHIGLIAPVLNKYVSGADYRVTQMPNDPPTKKQAQKLWDDVVRSIDNGYGVVANIVAPPSNYPRGVRGSRSPEYAGGTVFHYIAIMGYADDNGARAFWVADSGFVPYGYWCSFEQMASLIPPKGYTSAAGGHLIVRVGEIWAQLLGINGKGWPQLGGRTLVDAVATLGQDMGIAGFGPPAGHTDVPQRTTVDDCVLDIWTQLIGINGKGWPQLAGRTLVDAVATLGQNMGIAGFVPPAEHTGVPEPSTTANRVLDIWTQLLGINGKGWPQLGGRTLVDAVATLGQEMGLVAFVPPAGHTNVPQPSTTDNRVLDIWIQLLGFDGKGWPQLNRRTPVDGIATIGQARGIPGFTS
;
A
#
# COMPACT_ATOMS: atom_id res chain seq x y z
N MET A 1 -21.57 4.15 10.99
CA MET A 1 -22.51 3.47 10.10
C MET A 1 -21.79 3.03 8.84
N ASP A 2 -22.10 1.82 8.38
CA ASP A 2 -21.55 1.25 7.15
C ASP A 2 -22.21 1.84 5.88
N LEU A 3 -21.73 1.39 4.72
CA LEU A 3 -22.20 1.81 3.40
C LEU A 3 -23.70 1.59 3.18
N GLN A 4 -24.22 0.44 3.60
CA GLN A 4 -25.61 0.07 3.34
C GLN A 4 -26.57 0.90 4.20
N ILE A 5 -26.18 1.17 5.45
CA ILE A 5 -26.94 2.04 6.34
C ILE A 5 -26.90 3.48 5.85
N LEU A 6 -25.73 4.01 5.46
CA LEU A 6 -25.62 5.36 4.92
C LEU A 6 -26.47 5.55 3.65
N SER A 7 -26.41 4.57 2.74
CA SER A 7 -27.22 4.56 1.52
C SER A 7 -28.71 4.61 1.84
N THR A 8 -29.15 3.79 2.80
CA THR A 8 -30.55 3.73 3.24
C THR A 8 -31.01 5.03 3.93
N ALA A 9 -30.15 5.63 4.76
CA ALA A 9 -30.45 6.87 5.47
C ALA A 9 -30.62 8.05 4.51
N MET A 10 -29.78 8.17 3.48
CA MET A 10 -29.73 9.34 2.60
C MET A 10 -30.58 9.21 1.32
N GLY A 11 -30.69 7.99 0.77
CA GLY A 11 -31.73 7.55 -0.17
C GLY A 11 -31.76 8.13 -1.60
N ASN A 12 -30.78 8.93 -2.04
CA ASN A 12 -30.84 9.65 -3.33
C ASN A 12 -29.72 9.32 -4.33
N LEU A 13 -28.80 8.40 -4.02
CA LEU A 13 -27.70 7.96 -4.89
C LEU A 13 -27.65 6.43 -4.95
N SER A 14 -26.87 5.88 -5.88
CA SER A 14 -26.57 4.45 -5.88
C SER A 14 -25.72 4.09 -4.66
N THR A 15 -25.84 2.87 -4.13
CA THR A 15 -25.01 2.41 -3.00
C THR A 15 -23.52 2.60 -3.26
N ALA A 16 -23.05 2.36 -4.49
CA ALA A 16 -21.64 2.56 -4.86
C ALA A 16 -21.20 4.05 -4.79
N ASP A 17 -22.10 5.00 -5.04
CA ASP A 17 -21.75 6.43 -4.96
C ASP A 17 -21.68 6.94 -3.51
N TYR A 18 -22.24 6.21 -2.54
CA TYR A 18 -22.10 6.51 -1.11
C TYR A 18 -20.76 6.06 -0.51
N GLU A 19 -20.01 5.19 -1.19
CA GLU A 19 -18.76 4.62 -0.67
C GLU A 19 -17.76 5.71 -0.30
N ARG A 20 -17.61 6.72 -1.17
CA ARG A 20 -16.75 7.91 -0.93
C ARG A 20 -17.17 8.77 0.26
N PHE A 21 -18.39 8.60 0.77
CA PHE A 21 -18.92 9.38 1.89
C PHE A 21 -18.81 8.65 3.23
N VAL A 22 -18.67 7.32 3.25
CA VAL A 22 -18.73 6.53 4.49
C VAL A 22 -17.73 7.02 5.53
N SER A 23 -16.45 7.13 5.17
CA SER A 23 -15.42 7.59 6.11
C SER A 23 -15.62 9.05 6.56
N PRO A 24 -15.69 10.05 5.65
CA PRO A 24 -15.82 11.44 6.06
C PRO A 24 -17.15 11.75 6.77
N PHE A 25 -18.24 11.03 6.46
CA PHE A 25 -19.51 11.16 7.17
C PHE A 25 -19.39 10.69 8.63
N ASN A 26 -18.79 9.51 8.87
CA ASN A 26 -18.57 9.01 10.23
C ASN A 26 -17.64 9.93 11.03
N GLU A 27 -16.57 10.44 10.42
CA GLU A 27 -15.67 11.41 11.06
C GLU A 27 -16.43 12.68 11.49
N ALA A 28 -17.28 13.21 10.62
CA ALA A 28 -18.06 14.40 10.92
C ALA A 28 -19.10 14.18 12.01
N LEU A 29 -19.72 12.99 12.08
CA LEU A 29 -20.62 12.65 13.19
C LEU A 29 -19.88 12.68 14.54
N PHE A 30 -18.66 12.16 14.61
CA PHE A 30 -17.84 12.24 15.82
C PHE A 30 -17.45 13.69 16.14
N ALA A 31 -17.00 14.45 15.14
CA ALA A 31 -16.65 15.86 15.31
C ALA A 31 -17.85 16.75 15.71
N ALA A 32 -19.07 16.31 15.37
CA ALA A 32 -20.32 16.97 15.75
C ALA A 32 -20.90 16.49 17.08
N GLU A 33 -20.28 15.50 17.73
CA GLU A 33 -20.79 14.82 18.93
C GLU A 33 -22.19 14.19 18.70
N CYS A 34 -22.45 13.76 17.46
CA CYS A 34 -23.64 12.99 17.08
C CYS A 34 -23.41 11.52 17.39
N THR A 35 -23.48 11.16 18.67
CA THR A 35 -23.19 9.80 19.18
C THR A 35 -24.43 9.06 19.70
N THR A 36 -25.61 9.67 19.59
CA THR A 36 -26.89 9.06 19.93
C THR A 36 -27.76 8.89 18.69
N VAL A 37 -28.68 7.92 18.69
CA VAL A 37 -29.56 7.66 17.54
C VAL A 37 -30.34 8.92 17.13
N ASN A 38 -30.85 9.68 18.11
CA ASN A 38 -31.62 10.90 17.83
C ASN A 38 -30.75 12.00 17.21
N ARG A 39 -29.52 12.21 17.70
CA ARG A 39 -28.56 13.17 17.12
C ARG A 39 -28.17 12.80 15.71
N VAL A 40 -27.81 11.54 15.46
CA VAL A 40 -27.44 11.10 14.10
C VAL A 40 -28.65 11.17 13.16
N ALA A 41 -29.85 10.80 13.62
CA ALA A 41 -31.05 10.89 12.79
C ALA A 41 -31.40 12.34 12.43
N MET A 42 -31.26 13.28 13.39
CA MET A 42 -31.47 14.70 13.13
C MET A 42 -30.41 15.24 12.16
N TRP A 43 -29.15 14.85 12.33
CA TRP A 43 -28.06 15.17 11.40
C TRP A 43 -28.39 14.70 9.98
N CYS A 44 -28.69 13.41 9.80
CA CYS A 44 -29.05 12.85 8.49
C CYS A 44 -30.27 13.55 7.88
N ALA A 45 -31.25 13.94 8.68
CA ALA A 45 -32.43 14.64 8.22
C ALA A 45 -32.12 16.04 7.68
N GLN A 46 -31.40 16.85 8.46
CA GLN A 46 -31.05 18.22 8.09
C GLN A 46 -30.07 18.23 6.92
N VAL A 47 -28.94 17.52 7.05
CA VAL A 47 -27.91 17.41 6.02
C VAL A 47 -28.45 16.76 4.74
N GLY A 48 -29.29 15.74 4.88
CA GLY A 48 -29.93 15.07 3.75
C GLY A 48 -30.92 15.96 3.02
N HIS A 49 -31.61 16.86 3.71
CA HIS A 49 -32.45 17.83 3.04
C HIS A 49 -31.62 18.86 2.26
N GLU A 50 -30.65 19.50 2.93
CA GLU A 50 -29.83 20.58 2.33
C GLU A 50 -29.03 20.13 1.10
N SER A 51 -28.57 18.87 1.09
CA SER A 51 -27.75 18.31 0.01
C SER A 51 -28.54 17.50 -1.04
N GLY A 52 -29.86 17.37 -0.87
CA GLY A 52 -30.66 16.45 -1.68
C GLY A 52 -30.17 15.00 -1.54
N GLY A 53 -29.92 14.55 -0.32
CA GLY A 53 -29.44 13.21 0.02
C GLY A 53 -28.00 12.96 -0.42
N LEU A 54 -27.13 13.93 -0.20
CA LEU A 54 -25.71 13.96 -0.62
C LEU A 54 -25.48 14.02 -2.13
N ARG A 55 -26.53 14.31 -2.91
CA ARG A 55 -26.40 14.50 -4.36
C ARG A 55 -25.58 15.75 -4.71
N TYR A 56 -25.69 16.79 -3.89
CA TYR A 56 -25.02 18.07 -4.11
C TYR A 56 -24.10 18.40 -2.93
N MET A 57 -22.80 18.47 -3.20
CA MET A 57 -21.75 18.95 -2.28
C MET A 57 -21.34 20.40 -2.58
N GLU A 58 -21.99 21.01 -3.56
CA GLU A 58 -21.84 22.40 -3.97
C GLU A 58 -23.19 22.85 -4.54
N GLU A 59 -23.58 24.08 -4.27
CA GLU A 59 -24.80 24.64 -4.86
C GLU A 59 -24.70 24.71 -6.39
N ILE A 60 -25.85 24.59 -7.04
CA ILE A 60 -25.97 24.68 -8.51
C ILE A 60 -25.82 26.13 -8.99
N ALA A 61 -26.27 27.10 -8.19
CA ALA A 61 -26.13 28.52 -8.51
C ALA A 61 -24.65 28.93 -8.57
N ASP A 62 -24.36 30.00 -9.32
CA ASP A 62 -22.98 30.49 -9.48
C ASP A 62 -22.48 31.30 -8.27
N GLY A 63 -23.37 31.63 -7.33
CA GLY A 63 -23.07 32.42 -6.12
C GLY A 63 -23.14 33.93 -6.31
N SER A 64 -23.42 34.43 -7.51
CA SER A 64 -23.49 35.88 -7.78
C SER A 64 -24.53 36.61 -6.92
N ALA A 65 -25.62 35.93 -6.54
CA ALA A 65 -26.64 36.46 -5.64
C ALA A 65 -26.13 36.77 -4.22
N TYR A 66 -24.97 36.25 -3.82
CA TYR A 66 -24.36 36.55 -2.52
C TYR A 66 -23.36 37.71 -2.57
N GLU A 67 -23.11 38.30 -3.74
CA GLU A 67 -22.19 39.41 -3.88
C GLU A 67 -22.65 40.61 -3.03
N GLY A 68 -21.73 41.20 -2.25
CA GLY A 68 -22.03 42.34 -1.39
C GLY A 68 -22.92 42.05 -0.16
N ARG A 69 -23.28 40.79 0.10
CA ARG A 69 -24.06 40.40 1.29
C ARG A 69 -23.24 40.58 2.57
N LEU A 70 -23.47 41.70 3.26
CA LEU A 70 -22.77 42.06 4.49
C LEU A 70 -23.00 41.08 5.64
N ASP A 71 -24.19 40.50 5.73
CA ASP A 71 -24.54 39.47 6.73
C ASP A 71 -23.75 38.16 6.54
N LEU A 72 -23.22 37.93 5.34
CA LEU A 72 -22.35 36.80 4.98
C LEU A 72 -20.85 37.16 5.03
N GLY A 73 -20.53 38.42 5.34
CA GLY A 73 -19.17 38.96 5.33
C GLY A 73 -18.60 39.18 3.93
N ASN A 74 -19.42 39.11 2.88
CA ASN A 74 -19.00 39.30 1.49
C ASN A 74 -18.80 40.80 1.21
N THR A 75 -17.58 41.28 1.48
CA THR A 75 -17.22 42.70 1.47
C THR A 75 -16.21 43.05 0.39
N GLN A 76 -15.66 42.04 -0.29
CA GLN A 76 -14.69 42.21 -1.38
C GLN A 76 -15.32 41.80 -2.71
N PRO A 77 -14.99 42.49 -3.83
CA PRO A 77 -15.46 42.10 -5.14
C PRO A 77 -15.14 40.64 -5.48
N GLY A 78 -16.16 39.89 -5.90
CA GLY A 78 -16.08 38.49 -6.28
C GLY A 78 -16.34 37.50 -5.14
N ASP A 79 -16.63 38.00 -3.94
CA ASP A 79 -16.91 37.17 -2.75
C ASP A 79 -18.11 36.25 -2.93
N GLY A 80 -19.15 36.70 -3.65
CA GLY A 80 -20.35 35.91 -3.82
C GLY A 80 -20.05 34.58 -4.50
N ARG A 81 -19.36 34.62 -5.64
CA ARG A 81 -18.95 33.41 -6.37
C ARG A 81 -17.85 32.64 -5.66
N ARG A 82 -16.91 33.33 -5.01
CA ARG A 82 -15.78 32.71 -4.31
C ARG A 82 -16.24 31.90 -3.11
N PHE A 83 -17.16 32.43 -2.29
CA PHE A 83 -17.67 31.84 -1.06
C PHE A 83 -19.12 31.38 -1.19
N LYS A 84 -19.44 30.85 -2.37
CA LYS A 84 -20.71 30.25 -2.70
C LYS A 84 -20.99 28.99 -1.83
N GLY A 85 -22.23 28.50 -1.82
CA GLY A 85 -22.66 27.36 -1.02
C GLY A 85 -21.89 26.07 -1.33
N ARG A 86 -21.22 25.49 -0.31
CA ARG A 86 -20.49 24.21 -0.42
C ARG A 86 -20.69 23.30 0.77
N GLY A 87 -20.37 22.03 0.56
CA GLY A 87 -20.61 20.97 1.52
C GLY A 87 -22.09 20.63 1.63
N PRO A 88 -22.42 19.61 2.43
CA PRO A 88 -23.76 19.06 2.47
C PRO A 88 -24.72 19.86 3.35
N ILE A 89 -24.22 20.89 4.07
CA ILE A 89 -25.03 21.88 4.81
C ILE A 89 -25.08 23.25 4.10
N GLN A 90 -24.47 23.38 2.91
CA GLN A 90 -24.41 24.63 2.14
C GLN A 90 -23.73 25.80 2.90
N LEU A 91 -22.50 25.58 3.38
CA LEU A 91 -21.68 26.63 3.99
C LEU A 91 -21.47 27.76 2.97
N THR A 92 -21.95 28.97 3.30
CA THR A 92 -22.03 30.10 2.38
C THR A 92 -21.52 31.38 3.04
N GLY A 93 -20.76 32.20 2.31
CA GLY A 93 -20.28 33.51 2.75
C GLY A 93 -18.87 33.51 3.35
N ARG A 94 -18.08 34.54 3.02
CA ARG A 94 -16.69 34.71 3.46
C ARG A 94 -16.51 34.50 4.96
N GLU A 95 -17.39 35.06 5.78
CA GLU A 95 -17.26 34.98 7.23
C GLU A 95 -17.44 33.55 7.74
N ASN A 96 -18.34 32.77 7.14
CA ASN A 96 -18.55 31.37 7.52
C ASN A 96 -17.36 30.50 7.12
N TYR A 97 -16.77 30.71 5.94
CA TYR A 97 -15.54 30.03 5.51
C TYR A 97 -14.34 30.39 6.40
N ARG A 98 -14.21 31.67 6.80
CA ARG A 98 -13.18 32.10 7.75
C ARG A 98 -13.31 31.38 9.08
N ARG A 99 -14.51 31.37 9.68
CA ARG A 99 -14.73 30.72 10.97
C ARG A 99 -14.52 29.21 10.90
N PHE A 100 -14.94 28.57 9.82
CA PHE A 100 -14.63 27.16 9.60
C PHE A 100 -13.12 26.90 9.51
N SER A 101 -12.37 27.76 8.82
CA SER A 101 -10.89 27.67 8.74
C SER A 101 -10.25 27.77 10.12
N VAL A 102 -10.67 28.73 10.93
CA VAL A 102 -10.18 28.89 12.31
C VAL A 102 -10.52 27.66 13.16
N TRP A 103 -11.75 27.15 13.07
CA TRP A 103 -12.16 25.97 13.80
C TRP A 103 -11.34 24.75 13.40
N ALA A 104 -11.19 24.49 12.09
CA ALA A 104 -10.41 23.37 11.59
C ALA A 104 -8.94 23.46 12.03
N HIS A 105 -8.34 24.65 11.98
CA HIS A 105 -6.98 24.88 12.47
C HIS A 105 -6.85 24.63 13.97
N SER A 106 -7.82 25.09 14.78
CA SER A 106 -7.83 24.85 16.23
C SER A 106 -7.93 23.37 16.60
N LYS A 107 -8.48 22.54 15.71
CA LYS A 107 -8.56 21.08 15.84
C LYS A 107 -7.33 20.36 15.26
N GLY A 108 -6.34 21.09 14.75
CA GLY A 108 -5.16 20.54 14.09
C GLY A 108 -5.47 19.86 12.74
N LEU A 109 -6.62 20.15 12.13
CA LEU A 109 -7.07 19.50 10.89
C LEU A 109 -6.48 20.16 9.64
N VAL A 110 -6.13 21.44 9.72
CA VAL A 110 -5.53 22.21 8.62
C VAL A 110 -4.34 23.01 9.15
N PRO A 111 -3.33 23.31 8.32
CA PRO A 111 -2.09 23.94 8.77
C PRO A 111 -2.22 25.45 9.06
N THR A 112 -3.27 26.12 8.56
CA THR A 112 -3.44 27.57 8.72
C THR A 112 -4.88 27.95 9.06
N ALA A 113 -5.04 29.03 9.82
CA ALA A 113 -6.36 29.54 10.24
C ALA A 113 -7.17 30.20 9.11
N ASP A 114 -6.58 30.39 7.92
CA ASP A 114 -7.19 30.97 6.72
C ASP A 114 -7.34 29.96 5.56
N HIS A 115 -7.14 28.67 5.83
CA HIS A 115 -7.06 27.61 4.82
C HIS A 115 -8.22 27.61 3.81
N PHE A 116 -9.48 27.72 4.26
CA PHE A 116 -10.65 27.75 3.36
C PHE A 116 -11.00 29.16 2.87
N LEU A 117 -10.30 30.21 3.31
CA LEU A 117 -10.34 31.51 2.63
C LEU A 117 -9.48 31.51 1.38
N THR A 118 -8.32 30.86 1.44
CA THR A 118 -7.39 30.74 0.31
C THR A 118 -7.84 29.66 -0.68
N ALA A 119 -8.42 28.56 -0.19
CA ALA A 119 -8.90 27.45 -1.01
C ALA A 119 -10.39 27.06 -0.72
N PRO A 120 -11.36 27.96 -0.97
CA PRO A 120 -12.77 27.70 -0.64
C PRO A 120 -13.39 26.51 -1.40
N ALA A 121 -12.88 26.21 -2.61
CA ALA A 121 -13.35 25.06 -3.39
C ALA A 121 -13.13 23.71 -2.67
N LEU A 122 -12.19 23.63 -1.72
CA LEU A 122 -11.97 22.41 -0.93
C LEU A 122 -13.20 22.00 -0.12
N VAL A 123 -14.09 22.93 0.24
CA VAL A 123 -15.31 22.61 1.01
C VAL A 123 -16.31 21.75 0.20
N SER A 124 -16.13 21.64 -1.13
CA SER A 124 -16.86 20.69 -1.97
C SER A 124 -16.35 19.26 -1.85
N ASP A 125 -15.12 19.05 -1.36
CA ASP A 125 -14.58 17.73 -1.06
C ASP A 125 -15.35 17.12 0.12
N PRO A 126 -15.73 15.82 0.08
CA PRO A 126 -16.43 15.16 1.16
C PRO A 126 -15.80 15.35 2.55
N LYS A 127 -14.47 15.22 2.66
CA LYS A 127 -13.75 15.37 3.94
C LYS A 127 -14.04 16.74 4.57
N TRP A 128 -13.83 17.80 3.80
CA TRP A 128 -13.97 19.16 4.30
C TRP A 128 -15.41 19.61 4.38
N GLY A 129 -16.26 19.20 3.44
CA GLY A 129 -17.69 19.51 3.44
C GLY A 129 -18.40 18.94 4.65
N PHE A 130 -18.15 17.68 5.01
CA PHE A 130 -18.74 17.08 6.20
C PHE A 130 -18.21 17.71 7.50
N LEU A 131 -16.91 18.00 7.59
CA LEU A 131 -16.35 18.72 8.73
C LEU A 131 -16.88 20.17 8.83
N ALA A 132 -17.16 20.83 7.71
CA ALA A 132 -17.83 22.12 7.70
C ALA A 132 -19.25 22.02 8.27
N ALA A 133 -19.96 20.92 7.99
CA ALA A 133 -21.23 20.62 8.64
C ALA A 133 -21.06 20.41 10.15
N SER A 134 -19.98 19.76 10.62
CA SER A 134 -19.72 19.58 12.05
C SER A 134 -19.43 20.90 12.75
N TYR A 135 -18.63 21.77 12.14
CA TYR A 135 -18.43 23.15 12.60
C TYR A 135 -19.75 23.90 12.67
N TYR A 136 -20.56 23.85 11.61
CA TYR A 136 -21.84 24.54 11.58
C TYR A 136 -22.76 24.03 12.70
N TRP A 137 -22.80 22.71 12.88
CA TRP A 137 -23.61 22.02 13.87
C TRP A 137 -23.23 22.36 15.32
N THR A 138 -21.94 22.41 15.63
CA THR A 138 -21.45 22.55 17.01
C THR A 138 -21.11 23.98 17.40
N VAL A 139 -20.68 24.80 16.44
CA VAL A 139 -20.17 26.16 16.70
C VAL A 139 -21.13 27.21 16.17
N ALA A 140 -21.57 27.09 14.91
CA ALA A 140 -22.47 28.09 14.34
C ALA A 140 -23.90 27.96 14.86
N ARG A 141 -24.33 26.75 15.25
CA ARG A 141 -25.66 26.40 15.74
C ARG A 141 -25.59 25.48 16.97
N PRO A 142 -24.97 25.91 18.08
CA PRO A 142 -24.58 25.04 19.20
C PRO A 142 -25.73 24.28 19.87
N LYS A 143 -26.98 24.74 19.69
CA LYS A 143 -28.18 24.09 20.25
C LYS A 143 -28.65 22.85 19.49
N LEU A 144 -28.06 22.52 18.33
CA LEU A 144 -28.58 21.43 17.49
C LEU A 144 -28.50 20.06 18.16
N ASN A 145 -27.50 19.79 18.99
CA ASN A 145 -27.45 18.55 19.78
C ASN A 145 -28.57 18.50 20.83
N GLU A 146 -28.80 19.58 21.56
CA GLU A 146 -29.89 19.68 22.56
C GLU A 146 -31.27 19.50 21.90
N LEU A 147 -31.49 20.16 20.76
CA LEU A 147 -32.72 20.03 19.98
C LEU A 147 -32.92 18.60 19.46
N SER A 148 -31.83 17.94 19.07
CA SER A 148 -31.87 16.54 18.66
C SER A 148 -32.24 15.62 19.81
N ASP A 149 -31.67 15.83 21.00
CA ASP A 149 -31.97 15.04 22.18
C ASP A 149 -33.43 15.21 22.62
N ALA A 150 -33.96 16.43 22.52
CA ALA A 150 -35.37 16.76 22.73
C ALA A 150 -36.31 16.27 21.61
N SER A 151 -35.78 15.69 20.52
CA SER A 151 -36.55 15.30 19.33
C SER A 151 -37.30 16.47 18.66
N ASP A 152 -36.79 17.70 18.80
CA ASP A 152 -37.39 18.93 18.29
C ASP A 152 -36.96 19.19 16.84
N ILE A 153 -37.64 18.53 15.90
CA ILE A 153 -37.40 18.67 14.46
C ILE A 153 -37.71 20.08 13.94
N GLU A 154 -38.69 20.78 14.53
CA GLU A 154 -39.03 22.14 14.15
C GLU A 154 -37.96 23.13 14.58
N GLY A 155 -37.51 23.04 15.84
CA GLY A 155 -36.42 23.84 16.37
C GLY A 155 -35.13 23.62 15.60
N ALA A 156 -34.79 22.36 15.30
CA ALA A 156 -33.62 22.04 14.48
C ALA A 156 -33.74 22.62 13.05
N THR A 157 -34.92 22.55 12.44
CA THR A 157 -35.18 23.12 11.11
C THR A 157 -35.05 24.65 11.12
N LYS A 158 -35.61 25.33 12.13
CA LYS A 158 -35.44 26.78 12.31
C LYS A 158 -33.98 27.16 12.53
N ALA A 159 -33.22 26.37 13.28
CA ALA A 159 -31.80 26.63 13.51
C ALA A 159 -30.99 26.51 12.20
N VAL A 160 -31.26 25.51 11.37
CA VAL A 160 -30.53 25.30 10.11
C VAL A 160 -30.94 26.31 9.03
N ASN A 161 -32.25 26.49 8.81
CA ASN A 161 -32.79 27.21 7.65
C ASN A 161 -33.30 28.64 7.98
N GLY A 162 -33.45 29.01 9.25
CA GLY A 162 -34.04 30.28 9.67
C GLY A 162 -35.58 30.31 9.63
N GLY A 163 -36.22 29.18 9.29
CA GLY A 163 -37.68 29.02 9.19
C GLY A 163 -38.07 27.54 9.16
N LEU A 164 -39.27 27.23 8.68
CA LEU A 164 -39.78 25.85 8.57
C LEU A 164 -39.78 25.29 7.14
N ASN A 165 -38.97 25.88 6.24
CA ASN A 165 -38.93 25.42 4.85
C ASN A 165 -38.41 23.98 4.78
N GLY A 166 -39.14 23.15 4.05
CA GLY A 166 -38.81 21.73 3.89
C GLY A 166 -39.10 20.85 5.11
N LEU A 167 -39.79 21.36 6.14
CA LEU A 167 -40.11 20.60 7.35
C LEU A 167 -40.71 19.21 7.07
N PRO A 168 -41.67 19.03 6.13
CA PRO A 168 -42.20 17.69 5.84
C PRO A 168 -41.13 16.69 5.36
N ASP A 169 -40.21 17.10 4.49
CA ASP A 169 -39.12 16.22 4.01
C ASP A 169 -38.13 15.91 5.14
N ARG A 170 -37.76 16.92 5.94
CA ARG A 170 -36.88 16.73 7.11
C ARG A 170 -37.49 15.76 8.11
N THR A 171 -38.79 15.88 8.41
CA THR A 171 -39.52 14.95 9.28
C THR A 171 -39.52 13.53 8.71
N ASN A 172 -39.76 13.37 7.40
CA ASN A 172 -39.73 12.06 6.75
C ASN A 172 -38.34 11.41 6.81
N ARG A 173 -37.27 12.19 6.57
CA ARG A 173 -35.89 11.71 6.70
C ARG A 173 -35.55 11.36 8.14
N TRP A 174 -35.97 12.18 9.09
CA TRP A 174 -35.74 11.95 10.52
C TRP A 174 -36.39 10.66 10.99
N ASN A 175 -37.67 10.43 10.68
CA ASN A 175 -38.39 9.21 11.02
C ASN A 175 -37.73 7.97 10.39
N ARG A 176 -37.35 8.05 9.12
CA ARG A 176 -36.62 6.98 8.42
C ARG A 176 -35.30 6.65 9.11
N CYS A 177 -34.50 7.66 9.45
CA CYS A 177 -33.21 7.44 10.09
C CYS A 177 -33.37 6.89 11.51
N ARG A 178 -34.36 7.37 12.29
CA ARG A 178 -34.65 6.82 13.62
C ARG A 178 -35.05 5.35 13.58
N ALA A 179 -35.79 4.92 12.55
CA ALA A 179 -36.18 3.52 12.37
C ALA A 179 -34.98 2.57 12.17
N LEU A 180 -33.81 3.08 11.75
CA LEU A 180 -32.57 2.30 11.63
C LEU A 180 -31.90 2.01 12.99
N GLY A 181 -32.33 2.68 14.06
CA GLY A 181 -31.89 2.41 15.42
C GLY A 181 -30.36 2.53 15.59
N ALA A 182 -29.78 1.61 16.35
CA ALA A 182 -28.35 1.62 16.68
C ALA A 182 -27.43 1.43 15.44
N ALA A 183 -27.94 0.87 14.33
CA ALA A 183 -27.15 0.74 13.09
C ALA A 183 -26.74 2.09 12.52
N LEU A 184 -27.49 3.15 12.85
CA LEU A 184 -27.20 4.53 12.47
C LEU A 184 -25.97 5.10 13.20
N LEU A 185 -25.55 4.53 14.33
CA LEU A 185 -24.47 5.11 15.12
C LEU A 185 -23.15 5.14 14.34
N PRO A 186 -22.33 6.20 14.51
CA PRO A 186 -21.04 6.26 13.87
C PRO A 186 -20.19 5.09 14.35
N THR A 187 -19.57 4.41 13.41
CA THR A 187 -18.63 3.32 13.70
C THR A 187 -17.25 3.94 13.71
N THR A 188 -16.42 3.59 14.69
CA THR A 188 -14.98 3.82 14.60
C THR A 188 -14.48 3.04 13.40
N ILE A 189 -14.39 3.70 12.25
CA ILE A 189 -13.63 3.17 11.14
C ILE A 189 -12.19 3.29 11.59
N GLU A 190 -11.50 2.15 11.69
CA GLU A 190 -10.05 2.12 11.86
C GLU A 190 -9.46 3.14 10.90
N ARG A 191 -8.80 4.17 11.45
CA ARG A 191 -7.95 5.02 10.63
C ARG A 191 -6.91 4.11 10.01
N LYS A 192 -7.05 3.79 8.72
CA LYS A 192 -5.87 3.42 7.96
C LYS A 192 -4.96 4.65 8.06
N PRO A 193 -3.73 4.51 8.59
CA PRO A 193 -2.81 5.63 8.61
C PRO A 193 -2.72 6.17 7.18
N ALA A 194 -2.70 7.49 7.02
CA ALA A 194 -2.49 8.09 5.70
C ALA A 194 -1.22 7.45 5.12
N VAL A 195 -1.38 6.73 4.02
CA VAL A 195 -0.27 6.01 3.39
C VAL A 195 0.28 6.95 2.34
N GLU A 196 1.53 7.34 2.48
CA GLU A 196 2.28 8.04 1.44
C GLU A 196 3.53 7.22 1.14
N LYS A 197 3.72 6.89 -0.13
CA LYS A 197 4.89 6.19 -0.60
C LYS A 197 5.40 6.84 -1.87
N VAL A 198 6.65 7.27 -1.83
CA VAL A 198 7.38 7.81 -2.97
C VAL A 198 8.66 7.01 -3.08
N LEU A 199 8.95 6.49 -4.27
CA LEU A 199 10.22 5.80 -4.52
C LEU A 199 11.37 6.79 -4.43
N ASP A 200 12.52 6.32 -3.96
CA ASP A 200 13.74 7.12 -3.95
C ASP A 200 14.38 7.11 -5.35
N TYR A 201 14.77 8.29 -5.84
CA TYR A 201 15.46 8.47 -7.12
C TYR A 201 16.09 9.88 -7.21
N PRO A 202 17.20 10.02 -7.96
CA PRO A 202 17.87 11.30 -8.11
C PRO A 202 17.02 12.29 -8.90
N ARG A 203 16.70 13.43 -8.28
CA ARG A 203 15.86 14.48 -8.87
C ARG A 203 16.56 15.31 -9.95
N ILE A 204 17.88 15.17 -10.07
CA ILE A 204 18.72 15.91 -11.01
C ILE A 204 18.65 15.37 -12.45
N HIS A 205 18.14 14.16 -12.66
CA HIS A 205 18.07 13.48 -13.96
C HIS A 205 16.64 13.34 -14.51
N ILE A 206 15.70 14.15 -14.01
CA ILE A 206 14.30 14.06 -14.45
C ILE A 206 14.08 14.77 -15.78
N LYS A 207 14.74 15.92 -15.98
CA LYS A 207 14.50 16.79 -17.14
C LYS A 207 14.97 16.10 -18.42
N GLN A 208 14.07 16.03 -19.40
CA GLN A 208 14.39 15.47 -20.72
C GLN A 208 15.45 16.28 -21.48
N ASP A 209 16.33 15.58 -22.21
CA ASP A 209 17.41 16.20 -22.99
C ASP A 209 16.88 16.94 -24.23
N THR A 210 15.79 16.43 -24.83
CA THR A 210 15.12 17.02 -25.99
C THR A 210 13.61 17.11 -25.77
N PHE A 211 12.93 17.99 -26.51
CA PHE A 211 11.49 18.22 -26.32
C PHE A 211 10.59 16.99 -26.63
N PHE A 212 11.10 16.02 -27.38
CA PHE A 212 10.39 14.81 -27.82
C PHE A 212 10.76 13.54 -27.00
N ASN A 213 11.69 13.63 -26.06
CA ASN A 213 12.21 12.49 -25.29
C ASN A 213 11.39 12.13 -24.04
N CYS A 214 10.14 12.58 -23.91
CA CYS A 214 9.36 12.35 -22.70
C CYS A 214 9.20 10.86 -22.33
N GLY A 215 9.08 9.98 -23.33
CA GLY A 215 9.03 8.52 -23.15
C GLY A 215 10.35 7.94 -22.63
N PRO A 216 11.48 8.15 -23.33
CA PRO A 216 12.82 7.79 -22.87
C PRO A 216 13.18 8.34 -21.48
N ALA A 217 12.94 9.62 -21.21
CA ALA A 217 13.25 10.27 -19.93
C ALA A 217 12.42 9.69 -18.77
N SER A 218 11.12 9.45 -18.98
CA SER A 218 10.26 8.80 -17.97
C SER A 218 10.73 7.38 -17.67
N THR A 219 11.12 6.63 -18.69
CA THR A 219 11.65 5.27 -18.55
C THR A 219 13.01 5.26 -17.85
N GLN A 220 13.89 6.20 -18.19
CA GLN A 220 15.17 6.41 -17.53
C GLN A 220 14.98 6.66 -16.03
N THR A 221 14.05 7.54 -15.65
CA THR A 221 13.72 7.83 -14.25
C THR A 221 13.33 6.56 -13.49
N VAL A 222 12.50 5.70 -14.08
CA VAL A 222 12.08 4.42 -13.48
C VAL A 222 13.26 3.43 -13.37
N ILE A 223 14.13 3.35 -14.38
CA ILE A 223 15.32 2.48 -14.35
C ILE A 223 16.30 2.93 -13.28
N ILE A 224 16.63 4.22 -13.20
CA ILE A 224 17.57 4.76 -12.20
C ILE A 224 17.03 4.53 -10.79
N ALA A 225 15.73 4.78 -10.56
CA ALA A 225 15.10 4.57 -9.25
C ALA A 225 15.30 3.15 -8.73
N ARG A 226 15.28 2.16 -9.62
CA ARG A 226 15.36 0.75 -9.24
C ARG A 226 16.79 0.20 -9.22
N THR A 227 17.61 0.61 -10.17
CA THR A 227 18.94 0.01 -10.43
C THR A 227 20.10 0.88 -9.95
N GLY A 228 19.86 2.17 -9.71
CA GLY A 228 20.91 3.19 -9.56
C GLY A 228 21.69 3.47 -10.85
N GLY A 229 21.44 2.73 -11.94
CA GLY A 229 22.14 2.84 -13.21
C GLY A 229 21.49 3.86 -14.13
N LEU A 230 22.30 4.77 -14.66
CA LEU A 230 21.90 5.73 -15.69
C LEU A 230 22.07 5.12 -17.08
N ILE A 231 20.99 5.07 -17.87
CA ILE A 231 21.02 4.71 -19.30
C ILE A 231 20.68 5.96 -20.10
N LEU A 232 21.46 6.32 -21.11
CA LEU A 232 21.24 7.56 -21.87
C LEU A 232 19.86 7.59 -22.55
N GLU A 233 19.22 8.75 -22.58
CA GLU A 233 17.93 8.92 -23.26
C GLU A 233 18.02 8.61 -24.75
N SER A 234 19.16 8.87 -25.39
CA SER A 234 19.42 8.51 -26.79
C SER A 234 19.35 7.00 -27.02
N ASP A 235 19.89 6.19 -26.09
CA ASP A 235 19.91 4.74 -26.22
C ASP A 235 18.53 4.14 -25.95
N LEU A 236 17.79 4.72 -25.01
CA LEU A 236 16.39 4.36 -24.75
C LEU A 236 15.49 4.77 -25.92
N GLY A 237 15.72 5.96 -26.48
CA GLY A 237 15.03 6.48 -27.66
C GLY A 237 15.22 5.58 -28.88
N HIS A 238 16.44 5.15 -29.18
CA HIS A 238 16.70 4.18 -30.26
C HIS A 238 15.97 2.85 -30.05
N GLN A 239 15.87 2.37 -28.80
CA GLN A 239 15.17 1.10 -28.50
C GLN A 239 13.65 1.22 -28.59
N MET A 240 13.10 2.40 -28.30
CA MET A 240 11.67 2.68 -28.38
C MET A 240 11.25 3.23 -29.75
N GLY A 241 12.18 3.47 -30.68
CA GLY A 241 11.88 4.12 -31.95
C GLY A 241 11.44 5.58 -31.79
N THR A 242 11.90 6.28 -30.76
CA THR A 242 11.57 7.70 -30.53
C THR A 242 12.21 8.56 -31.61
N ASP A 243 11.41 9.43 -32.22
CA ASP A 243 11.87 10.46 -33.17
C ASP A 243 11.34 11.85 -32.78
N GLN A 244 11.42 12.84 -33.69
CA GLN A 244 10.95 14.21 -33.42
C GLN A 244 9.44 14.31 -33.14
N GLY A 245 8.66 13.29 -33.51
CA GLY A 245 7.25 13.12 -33.16
C GLY A 245 7.02 12.53 -31.76
N GLY A 246 8.08 12.06 -31.10
CA GLY A 246 8.04 11.42 -29.77
C GLY A 246 8.00 9.89 -29.84
N THR A 247 7.53 9.25 -28.77
CA THR A 247 7.35 7.78 -28.70
C THR A 247 5.92 7.40 -29.06
N ASP A 248 5.71 6.68 -30.16
CA ASP A 248 4.40 6.45 -30.77
C ASP A 248 3.32 5.85 -29.84
N HIS A 249 3.66 4.82 -29.06
CA HIS A 249 2.68 4.16 -28.19
C HIS A 249 3.28 3.55 -26.94
N ILE A 250 2.44 3.47 -25.90
CA ILE A 250 2.80 2.95 -24.57
C ILE A 250 3.34 1.50 -24.59
N GLY A 251 3.02 0.74 -25.65
CA GLY A 251 3.49 -0.62 -25.84
C GLY A 251 5.00 -0.76 -26.03
N LEU A 252 5.70 0.33 -26.39
CA LEU A 252 7.15 0.35 -26.59
C LEU A 252 7.91 0.49 -25.27
N ILE A 253 7.25 0.94 -24.21
CA ILE A 253 7.88 1.22 -22.91
C ILE A 253 8.16 -0.07 -22.13
N ALA A 254 7.16 -0.96 -22.02
CA ALA A 254 7.27 -2.16 -21.18
C ALA A 254 8.41 -3.12 -21.58
N PRO A 255 8.66 -3.42 -22.88
CA PRO A 255 9.80 -4.25 -23.27
C PRO A 255 11.15 -3.67 -22.86
N VAL A 256 11.31 -2.34 -22.97
CA VAL A 256 12.55 -1.67 -22.57
C VAL A 256 12.72 -1.70 -21.05
N LEU A 257 11.66 -1.39 -20.29
CA LEU A 257 11.70 -1.51 -18.83
C LEU A 257 12.07 -2.94 -18.39
N ASN A 258 11.47 -3.97 -18.99
CA ASN A 258 11.77 -5.37 -18.66
C ASN A 258 13.20 -5.80 -19.03
N LYS A 259 13.84 -5.14 -19.99
CA LYS A 259 15.24 -5.39 -20.34
C LYS A 259 16.21 -4.93 -19.25
N TYR A 260 15.90 -3.81 -18.58
CA TYR A 260 16.80 -3.18 -17.61
C TYR A 260 16.41 -3.41 -16.16
N VAL A 261 15.14 -3.73 -15.90
CA VAL A 261 14.59 -3.90 -14.55
C VAL A 261 14.18 -5.36 -14.34
N SER A 262 15.14 -6.18 -13.94
CA SER A 262 14.94 -7.62 -13.75
C SER A 262 13.87 -7.92 -12.69
N GLY A 263 12.97 -8.86 -12.99
CA GLY A 263 11.93 -9.33 -12.07
C GLY A 263 10.74 -8.36 -11.86
N ALA A 264 10.63 -7.30 -12.66
CA ALA A 264 9.51 -6.35 -12.56
C ALA A 264 8.24 -6.81 -13.31
N ASP A 265 8.40 -7.54 -14.42
CA ASP A 265 7.31 -7.93 -15.34
C ASP A 265 6.35 -6.76 -15.64
N TYR A 266 6.90 -5.71 -16.24
CA TYR A 266 6.14 -4.56 -16.72
C TYR A 266 5.14 -5.00 -17.78
N ARG A 267 3.87 -4.65 -17.54
CA ARG A 267 2.76 -4.91 -18.45
C ARG A 267 2.09 -3.61 -18.85
N VAL A 268 1.59 -3.61 -20.08
CA VAL A 268 0.83 -2.50 -20.64
C VAL A 268 -0.63 -2.66 -20.24
N THR A 269 -1.22 -1.61 -19.67
CA THR A 269 -2.68 -1.49 -19.51
C THR A 269 -3.19 -0.40 -20.44
N GLN A 270 -4.08 -0.76 -21.34
CA GLN A 270 -4.77 0.20 -22.21
C GLN A 270 -5.95 0.83 -21.46
N MET A 271 -6.15 2.14 -21.67
CA MET A 271 -7.24 2.90 -21.07
C MET A 271 -8.03 3.67 -22.15
N PRO A 272 -8.71 2.96 -23.07
CA PRO A 272 -9.26 3.56 -24.30
C PRO A 272 -10.47 4.49 -24.13
N ASN A 273 -11.14 4.50 -22.97
CA ASN A 273 -12.39 5.26 -22.80
C ASN A 273 -12.11 6.62 -22.17
N ASP A 274 -12.57 7.69 -22.81
CA ASP A 274 -12.53 9.06 -22.29
C ASP A 274 -13.97 9.60 -22.18
N PRO A 275 -14.51 9.80 -20.96
CA PRO A 275 -13.89 9.58 -19.66
C PRO A 275 -13.70 8.09 -19.33
N PRO A 276 -12.77 7.73 -18.43
CA PRO A 276 -12.54 6.34 -18.06
C PRO A 276 -13.73 5.74 -17.32
N THR A 277 -13.98 4.45 -17.52
CA THR A 277 -14.95 3.72 -16.69
C THR A 277 -14.43 3.62 -15.25
N LYS A 278 -15.35 3.47 -14.28
CA LYS A 278 -14.98 3.20 -12.88
C LYS A 278 -13.99 2.03 -12.73
N LYS A 279 -14.17 0.98 -13.55
CA LYS A 279 -13.27 -0.19 -13.58
C LYS A 279 -11.87 0.16 -14.10
N GLN A 280 -11.76 0.99 -15.14
CA GLN A 280 -10.46 1.46 -15.65
C GLN A 280 -9.74 2.34 -14.63
N ALA A 281 -10.45 3.28 -14.01
CA ALA A 281 -9.89 4.13 -12.97
C ALA A 281 -9.43 3.31 -11.76
N GLN A 282 -10.26 2.40 -11.25
CA GLN A 282 -9.88 1.56 -10.11
C GLN A 282 -8.69 0.64 -10.45
N LYS A 283 -8.66 0.07 -11.66
CA LYS A 283 -7.52 -0.73 -12.11
C LYS A 283 -6.22 0.08 -12.17
N LEU A 284 -6.27 1.35 -12.61
CA LEU A 284 -5.13 2.26 -12.56
C LEU A 284 -4.61 2.42 -11.13
N TRP A 285 -5.50 2.69 -10.17
CA TRP A 285 -5.14 2.80 -8.77
C TRP A 285 -4.44 1.53 -8.25
N ASP A 286 -5.07 0.37 -8.46
CA ASP A 286 -4.56 -0.92 -7.97
C ASP A 286 -3.21 -1.28 -8.62
N ASP A 287 -3.04 -0.97 -9.91
CA ASP A 287 -1.81 -1.21 -10.64
C ASP A 287 -0.66 -0.31 -10.17
N VAL A 288 -0.93 0.99 -9.96
CA VAL A 288 0.07 1.94 -9.46
C VAL A 288 0.47 1.59 -8.03
N VAL A 289 -0.48 1.37 -7.13
CA VAL A 289 -0.20 1.01 -5.74
C VAL A 289 0.64 -0.26 -5.69
N ARG A 290 0.25 -1.32 -6.40
CA ARG A 290 1.02 -2.57 -6.46
C ARG A 290 2.42 -2.38 -7.02
N SER A 291 2.57 -1.60 -8.10
CA SER A 291 3.88 -1.37 -8.73
C SER A 291 4.81 -0.61 -7.78
N ILE A 292 4.34 0.50 -7.21
CA ILE A 292 5.09 1.32 -6.26
C ILE A 292 5.39 0.54 -4.99
N ASP A 293 4.45 -0.29 -4.51
CA ASP A 293 4.67 -1.09 -3.31
C ASP A 293 5.83 -2.07 -3.47
N ASN A 294 5.98 -2.62 -4.67
CA ASN A 294 7.07 -3.50 -5.06
C ASN A 294 8.36 -2.76 -5.47
N GLY A 295 8.42 -1.43 -5.31
CA GLY A 295 9.63 -0.64 -5.61
C GLY A 295 9.78 -0.25 -7.08
N TYR A 296 8.71 -0.31 -7.87
CA TYR A 296 8.74 -0.10 -9.32
C TYR A 296 7.87 1.08 -9.75
N GLY A 297 8.47 2.10 -10.36
CA GLY A 297 7.73 3.25 -10.92
C GLY A 297 6.84 2.85 -12.10
N VAL A 298 5.83 3.65 -12.41
CA VAL A 298 4.89 3.45 -13.52
C VAL A 298 5.16 4.53 -14.58
N VAL A 299 5.11 4.17 -15.86
CA VAL A 299 5.15 5.16 -16.96
C VAL A 299 3.76 5.28 -17.55
N ALA A 300 3.23 6.49 -17.66
CA ALA A 300 1.91 6.75 -18.23
C ALA A 300 2.02 7.66 -19.44
N ASN A 301 1.25 7.36 -20.49
CA ASN A 301 1.04 8.25 -21.63
C ASN A 301 -0.26 9.03 -21.40
N ILE A 302 -0.18 10.36 -21.43
CA ILE A 302 -1.28 11.25 -21.11
C ILE A 302 -1.62 12.19 -22.27
N VAL A 303 -2.87 12.66 -22.27
CA VAL A 303 -3.41 13.71 -23.12
C VAL A 303 -3.91 14.84 -22.22
N ALA A 304 -3.22 15.97 -22.25
CA ALA A 304 -3.52 17.13 -21.40
C ALA A 304 -4.01 18.31 -22.26
N PRO A 305 -5.33 18.46 -22.48
CA PRO A 305 -5.87 19.66 -23.11
C PRO A 305 -5.76 20.86 -22.16
N PRO A 306 -5.80 22.12 -22.66
CA PRO A 306 -5.73 23.31 -21.82
C PRO A 306 -6.79 23.37 -20.70
N SER A 307 -7.96 22.76 -20.93
CA SER A 307 -9.03 22.64 -19.95
C SER A 307 -8.73 21.66 -18.81
N ASN A 308 -7.76 20.77 -18.97
CA ASN A 308 -7.41 19.72 -18.03
C ASN A 308 -5.88 19.58 -17.82
N TYR A 309 -5.13 20.68 -17.88
CA TYR A 309 -3.71 20.61 -17.50
C TYR A 309 -3.54 20.10 -16.06
N PRO A 310 -2.51 19.24 -15.79
CA PRO A 310 -2.30 18.69 -14.46
C PRO A 310 -2.17 19.79 -13.40
N ARG A 311 -2.77 19.58 -12.23
CA ARG A 311 -2.71 20.53 -11.10
C ARG A 311 -2.05 19.91 -9.90
N GLY A 312 -1.16 20.68 -9.28
CA GLY A 312 -0.52 20.32 -8.02
C GLY A 312 -1.55 20.23 -6.90
N VAL A 313 -1.60 19.10 -6.22
CA VAL A 313 -2.35 18.91 -4.96
C VAL A 313 -1.37 18.65 -3.81
N ARG A 314 -1.86 18.44 -2.59
CA ARG A 314 -1.04 18.11 -1.41
C ARG A 314 0.15 19.09 -1.19
N GLY A 315 -0.08 20.38 -1.45
CA GLY A 315 0.93 21.43 -1.27
C GLY A 315 2.01 21.51 -2.36
N SER A 316 1.95 20.66 -3.40
CA SER A 316 2.87 20.74 -4.54
C SER A 316 2.50 21.87 -5.52
N ARG A 317 3.50 22.44 -6.19
CA ARG A 317 3.30 23.45 -7.25
C ARG A 317 2.76 22.75 -8.51
N SER A 318 1.77 23.34 -9.16
CA SER A 318 1.26 22.86 -10.46
C SER A 318 2.33 22.95 -11.55
N PRO A 319 2.41 21.96 -12.46
CA PRO A 319 3.33 22.01 -13.58
C PRO A 319 2.92 23.03 -14.64
N GLU A 320 3.90 23.62 -15.33
CA GLU A 320 3.70 24.72 -16.29
C GLU A 320 3.38 24.24 -17.71
N TYR A 321 2.29 23.49 -17.86
CA TYR A 321 1.79 23.09 -19.19
C TYR A 321 1.29 24.30 -19.99
N ALA A 322 1.59 24.31 -21.29
CA ALA A 322 1.17 25.37 -22.21
C ALA A 322 1.16 24.85 -23.66
N GLY A 323 0.72 25.69 -24.61
CA GLY A 323 0.87 25.42 -26.05
C GLY A 323 -0.23 24.57 -26.68
N GLY A 324 -1.39 24.43 -26.03
CA GLY A 324 -2.53 23.66 -26.56
C GLY A 324 -2.64 22.27 -25.94
N THR A 325 -3.21 21.31 -26.65
CA THR A 325 -3.27 19.92 -26.16
C THR A 325 -1.89 19.29 -26.19
N VAL A 326 -1.41 18.87 -25.02
CA VAL A 326 -0.09 18.25 -24.86
C VAL A 326 -0.24 16.73 -24.80
N PHE A 327 0.50 16.02 -25.65
CA PHE A 327 0.66 14.57 -25.58
C PHE A 327 2.01 14.28 -24.93
N HIS A 328 2.03 13.54 -23.82
CA HIS A 328 3.22 13.45 -22.99
C HIS A 328 3.35 12.10 -22.28
N TYR A 329 4.58 11.68 -22.04
CA TYR A 329 4.86 10.58 -21.11
C TYR A 329 5.35 11.15 -19.79
N ILE A 330 4.87 10.58 -18.70
CA ILE A 330 5.26 10.92 -17.34
C ILE A 330 5.62 9.65 -16.55
N ALA A 331 6.49 9.80 -15.56
CA ALA A 331 6.76 8.75 -14.58
C ALA A 331 5.96 8.99 -13.30
N ILE A 332 5.06 8.08 -12.96
CA ILE A 332 4.38 8.04 -11.67
C ILE A 332 5.30 7.26 -10.71
N MET A 333 5.80 7.96 -9.70
CA MET A 333 6.85 7.47 -8.79
C MET A 333 6.38 7.38 -7.33
N GLY A 334 5.08 7.57 -7.08
CA GLY A 334 4.51 7.41 -5.75
C GLY A 334 3.00 7.51 -5.73
N TYR A 335 2.41 7.15 -4.59
CA TYR A 335 0.99 7.33 -4.31
C TYR A 335 0.78 7.85 -2.88
N ALA A 336 -0.37 8.49 -2.67
CA ALA A 336 -0.86 8.83 -1.35
C ALA A 336 -2.35 8.51 -1.26
N ASP A 337 -2.77 7.91 -0.14
CA ASP A 337 -4.18 7.71 0.21
C ASP A 337 -4.43 8.27 1.62
N ASP A 338 -5.15 9.39 1.69
CA ASP A 338 -5.64 9.97 2.93
C ASP A 338 -7.17 9.76 3.00
N ASN A 339 -7.56 8.54 3.38
CA ASN A 339 -8.96 8.14 3.56
C ASN A 339 -9.84 8.38 2.31
N GLY A 340 -9.32 8.00 1.14
CA GLY A 340 -9.99 8.17 -0.16
C GLY A 340 -9.58 9.42 -0.91
N ALA A 341 -8.91 10.39 -0.27
CA ALA A 341 -8.24 11.49 -0.96
C ALA A 341 -6.93 10.98 -1.59
N ARG A 342 -7.07 10.40 -2.78
CA ARG A 342 -6.00 9.69 -3.48
C ARG A 342 -5.22 10.62 -4.40
N ALA A 343 -3.89 10.45 -4.43
CA ALA A 343 -3.01 11.21 -5.31
C ALA A 343 -1.82 10.38 -5.78
N PHE A 344 -1.22 10.78 -6.89
CA PHE A 344 0.01 10.21 -7.43
C PHE A 344 1.13 11.23 -7.44
N TRP A 345 2.33 10.81 -7.05
CA TRP A 345 3.53 11.63 -7.20
C TRP A 345 4.10 11.41 -8.60
N VAL A 346 4.23 12.49 -9.35
CA VAL A 346 4.67 12.50 -10.74
C VAL A 346 6.07 13.09 -10.83
N ALA A 347 6.99 12.36 -11.46
CA ALA A 347 8.21 12.90 -12.04
C ALA A 347 7.92 13.23 -13.50
N ASP A 348 7.87 14.52 -13.81
CA ASP A 348 7.54 15.02 -15.14
C ASP A 348 8.82 15.55 -15.78
N SER A 349 9.25 14.94 -16.88
CA SER A 349 10.49 15.31 -17.55
C SER A 349 10.36 16.56 -18.41
N GLY A 350 9.14 16.93 -18.80
CA GLY A 350 8.87 18.01 -19.74
C GLY A 350 8.62 19.36 -19.07
N PHE A 351 7.96 19.37 -17.92
CA PHE A 351 7.42 20.60 -17.33
C PHE A 351 7.91 20.84 -15.89
N VAL A 352 8.40 22.06 -15.64
CA VAL A 352 8.73 22.51 -14.28
C VAL A 352 7.47 22.47 -13.39
N PRO A 353 7.55 22.04 -12.12
CA PRO A 353 8.76 21.88 -11.31
C PRO A 353 9.46 20.50 -11.42
N TYR A 354 9.11 19.68 -12.41
CA TYR A 354 9.60 18.30 -12.61
C TYR A 354 9.19 17.29 -11.52
N GLY A 355 8.43 17.72 -10.52
CA GLY A 355 7.92 16.88 -9.44
C GLY A 355 6.67 17.48 -8.79
N TYR A 356 5.55 16.77 -8.83
CA TYR A 356 4.29 17.25 -8.23
C TYR A 356 3.36 16.11 -7.85
N TRP A 357 2.44 16.38 -6.91
CA TRP A 357 1.31 15.50 -6.62
C TRP A 357 0.14 15.87 -7.54
N CYS A 358 -0.44 14.88 -8.21
CA CYS A 358 -1.66 15.02 -9.01
C CYS A 358 -2.78 14.18 -8.36
N SER A 359 -4.03 14.64 -8.33
CA SER A 359 -5.10 13.80 -7.78
C SER A 359 -5.33 12.56 -8.66
N PHE A 360 -5.77 11.46 -8.03
CA PHE A 360 -6.07 10.22 -8.73
C PHE A 360 -7.13 10.43 -9.82
N GLU A 361 -8.19 11.20 -9.51
CA GLU A 361 -9.28 11.48 -10.45
C GLU A 361 -8.79 12.26 -11.66
N GLN A 362 -7.92 13.27 -11.45
CA GLN A 362 -7.37 14.04 -12.54
C GLN A 362 -6.43 13.17 -13.39
N MET A 363 -5.53 12.40 -12.77
CA MET A 363 -4.65 11.50 -13.50
C MET A 363 -5.43 10.47 -14.32
N ALA A 364 -6.49 9.89 -13.74
CA ALA A 364 -7.35 8.94 -14.44
C ALA A 364 -8.04 9.59 -15.66
N SER A 365 -8.38 10.87 -15.60
CA SER A 365 -8.94 11.62 -16.74
C SER A 365 -7.90 11.99 -17.82
N LEU A 366 -6.62 12.01 -17.47
CA LEU A 366 -5.53 12.42 -18.35
C LEU A 366 -4.98 11.29 -19.22
N ILE A 367 -5.07 10.04 -18.77
CA ILE A 367 -4.49 8.90 -19.48
C ILE A 367 -5.29 8.50 -20.76
N PRO A 368 -6.63 8.51 -20.78
CA PRO A 368 -7.36 8.09 -21.97
C PRO A 368 -7.14 8.99 -23.19
N PRO A 369 -7.27 8.45 -24.41
CA PRO A 369 -7.51 7.04 -24.77
C PRO A 369 -6.20 6.22 -24.86
N LYS A 370 -5.14 6.63 -24.15
CA LYS A 370 -3.82 6.00 -24.20
C LYS A 370 -3.75 4.83 -23.20
N GLY A 371 -2.74 4.81 -22.34
CA GLY A 371 -2.50 3.75 -21.39
C GLY A 371 -1.26 4.00 -20.55
N TYR A 372 -0.90 3.02 -19.73
CA TYR A 372 0.26 3.08 -18.85
C TYR A 372 0.96 1.71 -18.78
N THR A 373 2.21 1.70 -18.32
CA THR A 373 2.97 0.49 -18.00
C THR A 373 3.26 0.43 -16.51
N SER A 374 2.82 -0.64 -15.87
CA SER A 374 3.06 -0.89 -14.44
C SER A 374 3.74 -2.23 -14.26
N ALA A 375 4.59 -2.36 -13.25
CA ALA A 375 5.10 -3.65 -12.84
C ALA A 375 3.92 -4.50 -12.35
N ALA A 376 3.76 -5.70 -12.91
CA ALA A 376 2.72 -6.61 -12.45
C ALA A 376 3.00 -7.10 -11.02
N GLY A 377 4.23 -6.93 -10.52
CA GLY A 377 4.62 -7.48 -9.23
C GLY A 377 4.39 -8.98 -9.20
N GLY A 378 4.57 -9.66 -10.34
CA GLY A 378 4.25 -11.08 -10.56
C GLY A 378 5.04 -12.06 -9.68
N HIS A 379 5.73 -11.56 -8.67
CA HIS A 379 6.64 -12.30 -7.83
C HIS A 379 6.09 -12.66 -6.45
N LEU A 380 4.96 -12.17 -5.92
CA LEU A 380 4.57 -12.66 -4.57
C LEU A 380 4.22 -14.15 -4.60
N ILE A 381 3.32 -14.56 -5.50
CA ILE A 381 2.95 -15.98 -5.67
C ILE A 381 4.15 -16.81 -6.15
N VAL A 382 4.91 -16.28 -7.11
CA VAL A 382 6.09 -16.97 -7.65
C VAL A 382 7.19 -17.10 -6.59
N ARG A 383 7.52 -16.03 -5.84
CA ARG A 383 8.51 -16.06 -4.74
C ARG A 383 8.04 -16.98 -3.62
N VAL A 384 6.77 -16.94 -3.23
CA VAL A 384 6.24 -17.88 -2.22
C VAL A 384 6.38 -19.31 -2.74
N GLY A 385 6.10 -19.57 -4.01
CA GLY A 385 6.34 -20.88 -4.64
C GLY A 385 7.81 -21.29 -4.65
N GLU A 386 8.72 -20.37 -4.94
CA GLU A 386 10.18 -20.62 -4.94
C GLU A 386 10.71 -20.83 -3.52
N ILE A 387 10.25 -20.04 -2.54
CA ILE A 387 10.53 -20.22 -1.10
C ILE A 387 10.03 -21.59 -0.64
N TRP A 388 8.79 -21.94 -1.00
CA TRP A 388 8.19 -23.24 -0.69
C TRP A 388 9.03 -24.38 -1.27
N ALA A 389 9.45 -24.27 -2.53
CA ALA A 389 10.29 -25.26 -3.19
C ALA A 389 11.67 -25.39 -2.53
N GLN A 390 12.28 -24.30 -2.03
CA GLN A 390 13.56 -24.39 -1.32
C GLN A 390 13.46 -25.28 -0.07
N LEU A 391 12.37 -25.22 0.68
CA LEU A 391 12.23 -26.02 1.90
C LEU A 391 11.75 -27.46 1.62
N LEU A 392 10.84 -27.65 0.66
CA LEU A 392 10.11 -28.90 0.45
C LEU A 392 10.55 -29.67 -0.81
N GLY A 393 11.34 -29.05 -1.67
CA GLY A 393 11.71 -29.59 -2.98
C GLY A 393 10.72 -29.26 -4.10
N ILE A 394 11.09 -29.62 -5.32
CA ILE A 394 10.27 -29.37 -6.51
C ILE A 394 8.96 -30.15 -6.36
N ASN A 395 7.83 -29.43 -6.32
CA ASN A 395 6.50 -29.98 -6.09
C ASN A 395 6.38 -30.82 -4.80
N GLY A 396 7.23 -30.53 -3.80
CA GLY A 396 7.20 -31.15 -2.47
C GLY A 396 7.74 -32.57 -2.43
N LYS A 397 8.56 -32.94 -3.42
CA LYS A 397 9.19 -34.26 -3.57
C LYS A 397 10.63 -34.31 -3.07
N GLY A 398 11.05 -33.29 -2.31
CA GLY A 398 12.45 -33.11 -1.94
C GLY A 398 13.34 -32.66 -3.11
N TRP A 399 14.61 -32.43 -2.78
CA TRP A 399 15.61 -31.99 -3.73
C TRP A 399 16.48 -33.16 -4.19
N PRO A 400 16.74 -33.32 -5.50
CA PRO A 400 17.65 -34.36 -5.99
C PRO A 400 19.03 -34.30 -5.33
N GLN A 401 19.57 -33.09 -5.14
CA GLN A 401 20.87 -32.87 -4.50
C GLN A 401 20.91 -33.24 -3.00
N LEU A 402 19.74 -33.37 -2.37
CA LEU A 402 19.58 -33.86 -1.00
C LEU A 402 19.20 -35.35 -0.96
N GLY A 403 19.24 -36.05 -2.10
CA GLY A 403 18.83 -37.45 -2.21
C GLY A 403 17.31 -37.64 -2.20
N GLY A 404 16.55 -36.66 -2.70
CA GLY A 404 15.09 -36.65 -2.67
C GLY A 404 14.49 -36.24 -1.32
N ARG A 405 15.29 -35.58 -0.46
CA ARG A 405 14.87 -35.14 0.88
C ARG A 405 14.44 -33.67 0.88
N THR A 406 13.55 -33.30 1.80
CA THR A 406 13.34 -31.89 2.18
C THR A 406 14.56 -31.33 2.90
N LEU A 407 14.61 -30.02 3.12
CA LEU A 407 15.68 -29.40 3.91
C LEU A 407 15.67 -29.92 5.36
N VAL A 408 14.49 -30.08 5.96
CA VAL A 408 14.32 -30.61 7.32
C VAL A 408 14.86 -32.04 7.42
N ASP A 409 14.51 -32.90 6.47
CA ASP A 409 14.93 -34.31 6.47
C ASP A 409 16.43 -34.44 6.18
N ALA A 410 16.99 -33.55 5.37
CA ALA A 410 18.43 -33.48 5.14
C ALA A 410 19.19 -33.10 6.42
N VAL A 411 18.71 -32.10 7.18
CA VAL A 411 19.29 -31.74 8.48
C VAL A 411 19.13 -32.85 9.52
N ALA A 412 17.99 -33.55 9.53
CA ALA A 412 17.78 -34.73 10.36
C ALA A 412 18.81 -35.83 10.03
N THR A 413 19.05 -36.08 8.74
CA THR A 413 20.03 -37.06 8.27
C THR A 413 21.45 -36.68 8.68
N LEU A 414 21.82 -35.39 8.60
CA LEU A 414 23.13 -34.90 9.09
C LEU A 414 23.31 -35.19 10.58
N GLY A 415 22.34 -34.85 11.42
CA GLY A 415 22.47 -35.07 12.86
C GLY A 415 22.47 -36.56 13.22
N GLN A 416 21.75 -37.40 12.49
CA GLN A 416 21.81 -38.85 12.66
C GLN A 416 23.21 -39.39 12.36
N ASP A 417 23.81 -38.95 11.24
CA ASP A 417 25.18 -39.32 10.86
C ASP A 417 26.22 -38.84 11.89
N MET A 418 25.96 -37.72 12.55
CA MET A 418 26.78 -37.19 13.66
C MET A 418 26.52 -37.90 15.00
N GLY A 419 25.61 -38.89 15.05
CA GLY A 419 25.28 -39.62 16.27
C GLY A 419 24.50 -38.81 17.31
N ILE A 420 23.82 -37.73 16.89
CA ILE A 420 23.04 -36.87 17.78
C ILE A 420 21.72 -37.57 18.12
N ALA A 421 21.47 -37.76 19.41
CA ALA A 421 20.32 -38.52 19.89
C ALA A 421 18.98 -37.94 19.38
N GLY A 422 18.16 -38.84 18.82
CA GLY A 422 16.81 -38.53 18.34
C GLY A 422 16.73 -37.82 16.98
N PHE A 423 17.87 -37.54 16.33
CA PHE A 423 17.89 -37.19 14.92
C PHE A 423 17.79 -38.45 14.06
N GLY A 424 16.98 -38.38 13.02
CA GLY A 424 16.83 -39.47 12.05
C GLY A 424 15.68 -39.17 11.11
N PRO A 425 15.71 -39.63 9.85
CA PRO A 425 14.67 -39.30 8.88
C PRO A 425 13.29 -39.80 9.37
N PRO A 426 12.19 -39.15 8.93
CA PRO A 426 10.85 -39.71 9.13
C PRO A 426 10.79 -41.15 8.62
N ALA A 427 9.85 -41.95 9.13
CA ALA A 427 9.64 -43.35 8.68
C ALA A 427 9.25 -43.50 7.18
N GLY A 428 9.18 -42.39 6.45
CA GLY A 428 9.11 -42.24 5.01
C GLY A 428 9.00 -40.75 4.69
N HIS A 429 9.72 -40.25 3.68
CA HIS A 429 9.45 -38.93 3.14
C HIS A 429 8.04 -38.96 2.54
N THR A 430 7.08 -38.32 3.18
CA THR A 430 5.77 -38.07 2.57
C THR A 430 5.87 -36.85 1.69
N ASP A 431 5.68 -37.05 0.38
CA ASP A 431 5.48 -35.95 -0.56
C ASP A 431 4.48 -34.95 0.01
N VAL A 432 4.87 -33.69 0.08
CA VAL A 432 3.96 -32.62 0.48
C VAL A 432 3.28 -32.11 -0.78
N PRO A 433 1.96 -32.32 -0.96
CA PRO A 433 1.28 -31.90 -2.17
C PRO A 433 1.43 -30.39 -2.36
N GLN A 434 1.84 -29.98 -3.56
CA GLN A 434 1.93 -28.57 -3.87
C GLN A 434 0.57 -27.89 -3.66
N ARG A 435 0.58 -26.84 -2.85
CA ARG A 435 -0.61 -26.05 -2.56
C ARG A 435 -0.80 -24.98 -3.64
N THR A 436 -2.05 -24.63 -3.90
CA THR A 436 -2.42 -23.66 -4.93
C THR A 436 -2.71 -22.26 -4.36
N THR A 437 -2.84 -22.14 -3.04
CA THR A 437 -3.08 -20.85 -2.37
C THR A 437 -1.81 -20.34 -1.69
N VAL A 438 -1.65 -19.02 -1.65
CA VAL A 438 -0.51 -18.37 -0.97
C VAL A 438 -0.49 -18.71 0.52
N ASP A 439 -1.67 -18.74 1.16
CA ASP A 439 -1.75 -18.97 2.60
C ASP A 439 -1.32 -20.38 2.98
N ASP A 440 -1.77 -21.38 2.22
CA ASP A 440 -1.37 -22.78 2.44
C ASP A 440 0.13 -22.96 2.20
N CYS A 441 0.69 -22.35 1.15
CA CYS A 441 2.14 -22.39 0.92
C CYS A 441 2.91 -21.73 2.07
N VAL A 442 2.45 -20.57 2.56
CA VAL A 442 3.06 -19.88 3.71
C VAL A 442 2.97 -20.73 4.98
N LEU A 443 1.85 -21.43 5.20
CA LEU A 443 1.69 -22.35 6.32
C LEU A 443 2.65 -23.54 6.22
N ASP A 444 2.82 -24.12 5.04
CA ASP A 444 3.80 -25.20 4.81
C ASP A 444 5.22 -24.71 5.10
N ILE A 445 5.59 -23.53 4.60
CA ILE A 445 6.90 -22.89 4.85
C ILE A 445 7.12 -22.68 6.34
N TRP A 446 6.12 -22.13 7.05
CA TRP A 446 6.16 -21.93 8.49
C TRP A 446 6.35 -23.26 9.24
N THR A 447 5.60 -24.29 8.83
CA THR A 447 5.67 -25.64 9.41
C THR A 447 7.05 -26.27 9.20
N GLN A 448 7.69 -26.07 8.05
CA GLN A 448 9.05 -26.57 7.81
C GLN A 448 10.07 -25.95 8.79
N LEU A 449 9.96 -24.66 9.10
CA LEU A 449 10.91 -24.00 9.99
C LEU A 449 10.66 -24.32 11.47
N ILE A 450 9.40 -24.39 11.90
CA ILE A 450 9.04 -24.43 13.33
C ILE A 450 8.53 -25.82 13.77
N GLY A 451 8.03 -26.64 12.85
CA GLY A 451 7.49 -27.97 13.12
C GLY A 451 5.97 -28.03 13.23
N ILE A 452 5.47 -29.26 13.32
CA ILE A 452 4.03 -29.55 13.27
C ILE A 452 3.33 -28.91 14.48
N ASN A 453 2.34 -28.04 14.20
CA ASN A 453 1.63 -27.25 15.21
C ASN A 453 2.57 -26.44 16.12
N GLY A 454 3.74 -26.07 15.61
CA GLY A 454 4.75 -25.30 16.32
C GLY A 454 5.53 -26.05 17.40
N LYS A 455 5.43 -27.38 17.44
CA LYS A 455 6.06 -28.23 18.47
C LYS A 455 7.43 -28.80 18.07
N GLY A 456 8.03 -28.30 17.00
CA GLY A 456 9.22 -28.90 16.41
C GLY A 456 8.91 -30.14 15.59
N TRP A 457 9.96 -30.67 14.95
CA TRP A 457 9.87 -31.86 14.11
C TRP A 457 10.27 -33.12 14.89
N PRO A 458 9.49 -34.21 14.83
CA PRO A 458 9.88 -35.48 15.43
C PRO A 458 11.26 -35.98 14.98
N GLN A 459 11.57 -35.85 13.68
CA GLN A 459 12.87 -36.22 13.09
C GLN A 459 14.05 -35.35 13.55
N LEU A 460 13.77 -34.20 14.17
CA LEU A 460 14.75 -33.31 14.79
C LEU A 460 14.71 -33.42 16.33
N ALA A 461 14.11 -34.49 16.86
CA ALA A 461 13.84 -34.68 18.27
C ALA A 461 13.10 -33.50 18.94
N GLY A 462 12.03 -33.04 18.29
CA GLY A 462 11.16 -31.97 18.80
C GLY A 462 11.73 -30.55 18.63
N ARG A 463 12.79 -30.38 17.83
CA ARG A 463 13.41 -29.08 17.56
C ARG A 463 12.82 -28.38 16.33
N THR A 464 12.92 -27.05 16.31
CA THR A 464 12.81 -26.26 15.07
C THR A 464 14.02 -26.52 14.16
N LEU A 465 13.95 -26.06 12.91
CA LEU A 465 15.11 -26.13 12.01
C LEU A 465 16.30 -25.32 12.54
N VAL A 466 16.05 -24.13 13.10
CA VAL A 466 17.07 -23.26 13.69
C VAL A 466 17.77 -23.94 14.87
N ASP A 467 16.99 -24.52 15.79
CA ASP A 467 17.55 -25.20 16.97
C ASP A 467 18.27 -26.50 16.59
N ALA A 468 17.83 -27.18 15.53
CA ALA A 468 18.53 -28.32 14.99
C ALA A 468 19.90 -27.93 14.41
N VAL A 469 19.98 -26.85 13.63
CA VAL A 469 21.25 -26.30 13.13
C VAL A 469 22.16 -25.85 14.27
N ALA A 470 21.61 -25.23 15.31
CA ALA A 470 22.34 -24.91 16.55
C ALA A 470 22.93 -26.18 17.20
N THR A 471 22.15 -27.27 17.24
CA THR A 471 22.57 -28.56 17.79
C THR A 471 23.69 -29.20 16.97
N LEU A 472 23.64 -29.12 15.64
CA LEU A 472 24.73 -29.60 14.77
C LEU A 472 26.03 -28.86 15.09
N GLY A 473 26.01 -27.53 15.12
CA GLY A 473 27.21 -26.75 15.39
C GLY A 473 27.73 -26.92 16.82
N GLN A 474 26.85 -27.09 17.81
CA GLN A 474 27.26 -27.44 19.17
C GLN A 474 27.98 -28.79 19.21
N ASN A 475 27.48 -29.80 18.49
CA ASN A 475 28.11 -31.12 18.39
C ASN A 475 29.49 -31.06 17.71
N MET A 476 29.69 -30.12 16.78
CA MET A 476 30.98 -29.84 16.12
C MET A 476 31.93 -29.01 16.97
N GLY A 477 31.51 -28.49 18.14
CA GLY A 477 32.33 -27.63 18.97
C GLY A 477 32.43 -26.17 18.50
N ILE A 478 31.53 -25.71 17.64
CA ILE A 478 31.54 -24.35 17.10
C ILE A 478 31.15 -23.35 18.19
N ALA A 479 32.01 -22.36 18.45
CA ALA A 479 31.78 -21.36 19.48
C ALA A 479 30.50 -20.54 19.22
N GLY A 480 29.68 -20.40 20.28
CA GLY A 480 28.42 -19.65 20.27
C GLY A 480 27.20 -20.43 19.80
N PHE A 481 27.37 -21.64 19.27
CA PHE A 481 26.25 -22.54 18.96
C PHE A 481 25.77 -23.22 20.25
N VAL A 482 24.62 -22.78 20.74
CA VAL A 482 24.05 -23.23 22.02
C VAL A 482 22.54 -23.39 21.85
N PRO A 483 22.05 -24.57 21.43
CA PRO A 483 20.61 -24.81 21.31
C PRO A 483 19.91 -24.68 22.68
N PRO A 484 18.63 -24.30 22.70
CA PRO A 484 17.83 -24.36 23.92
C PRO A 484 17.74 -25.79 24.44
N ALA A 485 17.63 -25.95 25.77
CA ALA A 485 17.52 -27.27 26.41
C ALA A 485 16.26 -28.03 25.96
N GLU A 486 15.15 -27.30 25.79
CA GLU A 486 13.88 -27.79 25.26
C GLU A 486 13.28 -26.72 24.33
N HIS A 487 12.57 -27.17 23.29
CA HIS A 487 11.80 -26.26 22.43
C HIS A 487 10.48 -25.89 23.11
N THR A 488 10.27 -24.60 23.35
CA THR A 488 8.98 -24.08 23.79
C THR A 488 8.08 -23.93 22.57
N GLY A 489 6.95 -24.65 22.54
CA GLY A 489 6.03 -24.62 21.41
C GLY A 489 5.63 -23.20 21.00
N VAL A 490 5.69 -22.90 19.71
CA VAL A 490 5.32 -21.60 19.15
C VAL A 490 3.89 -21.69 18.60
N PRO A 491 2.92 -20.92 19.13
CA PRO A 491 1.56 -20.96 18.61
C PRO A 491 1.53 -20.56 17.13
N GLU A 492 0.78 -21.29 16.32
CA GLU A 492 0.58 -20.93 14.92
C GLU A 492 -0.05 -19.53 14.82
N PRO A 493 0.57 -18.58 14.10
CA PRO A 493 0.00 -17.26 13.93
C PRO A 493 -1.32 -17.29 13.15
N SER A 494 -2.32 -16.53 13.63
CA SER A 494 -3.68 -16.52 13.07
C SER A 494 -3.82 -15.82 11.71
N THR A 495 -2.77 -15.18 11.19
CA THR A 495 -2.80 -14.46 9.92
C THR A 495 -1.58 -14.79 9.08
N THR A 496 -1.75 -14.80 7.75
CA THR A 496 -0.65 -14.99 6.78
C THR A 496 0.48 -14.00 7.02
N ALA A 497 0.16 -12.73 7.30
CA ALA A 497 1.16 -11.68 7.53
C ALA A 497 2.01 -11.96 8.78
N ASN A 498 1.40 -12.50 9.84
CA ASN A 498 2.13 -12.89 11.05
C ASN A 498 2.93 -14.17 10.84
N ARG A 499 2.44 -15.14 10.06
CA ARG A 499 3.23 -16.32 9.63
C ARG A 499 4.47 -15.89 8.85
N VAL A 500 4.32 -14.96 7.91
CA VAL A 500 5.44 -14.38 7.13
C VAL A 500 6.44 -13.66 8.04
N LEU A 501 5.98 -12.91 9.05
CA LEU A 501 6.88 -12.28 10.02
C LEU A 501 7.67 -13.32 10.83
N ASP A 502 7.00 -14.39 11.24
CA ASP A 502 7.64 -15.46 12.01
C ASP A 502 8.67 -16.20 11.16
N ILE A 503 8.34 -16.54 9.90
CA ILE A 503 9.28 -17.09 8.91
C ILE A 503 10.51 -16.18 8.72
N TRP A 504 10.29 -14.87 8.55
CA TRP A 504 11.36 -13.88 8.44
C TRP A 504 12.27 -13.93 9.68
N THR A 505 11.67 -14.01 10.87
CA THR A 505 12.38 -14.10 12.15
C THR A 505 13.20 -15.40 12.26
N GLN A 506 12.66 -16.52 11.79
CA GLN A 506 13.40 -17.80 11.78
C GLN A 506 14.67 -17.72 10.92
N LEU A 507 14.63 -17.06 9.76
CA LEU A 507 15.79 -16.97 8.87
C LEU A 507 16.83 -15.93 9.31
N LEU A 508 16.38 -14.77 9.79
CA LEU A 508 17.23 -13.60 10.08
C LEU A 508 17.50 -13.36 11.58
N GLY A 509 16.79 -14.05 12.46
CA GLY A 509 16.86 -13.87 13.91
C GLY A 509 15.97 -12.76 14.45
N ILE A 510 15.97 -12.62 15.78
CA ILE A 510 15.11 -11.67 16.50
C ILE A 510 15.45 -10.24 16.06
N ASN A 511 14.46 -9.55 15.47
CA ASN A 511 14.63 -8.21 14.88
C ASN A 511 15.75 -8.13 13.83
N GLY A 512 16.06 -9.24 13.16
CA GLY A 512 17.08 -9.34 12.12
C GLY A 512 18.52 -9.23 12.62
N LYS A 513 18.75 -9.50 13.91
CA LYS A 513 20.06 -9.45 14.58
C LYS A 513 20.74 -10.82 14.70
N GLY A 514 20.23 -11.82 14.00
CA GLY A 514 20.65 -13.22 14.17
C GLY A 514 20.08 -13.86 15.43
N TRP A 515 20.26 -15.17 15.54
CA TRP A 515 19.77 -15.96 16.66
C TRP A 515 20.84 -16.10 17.75
N PRO A 516 20.51 -15.87 19.03
CA PRO A 516 21.44 -16.12 20.14
C PRO A 516 21.99 -17.54 20.14
N GLN A 517 21.17 -18.56 19.88
CA GLN A 517 21.58 -19.97 19.82
C GLN A 517 22.50 -20.30 18.63
N LEU A 518 22.63 -19.40 17.65
CA LEU A 518 23.58 -19.50 16.53
C LEU A 518 24.78 -18.55 16.72
N GLY A 519 24.96 -17.98 17.91
CA GLY A 519 26.01 -17.00 18.21
C GLY A 519 25.80 -15.65 17.50
N GLY A 520 24.55 -15.23 17.31
CA GLY A 520 24.20 -13.97 16.63
C GLY A 520 24.19 -14.07 15.10
N ARG A 521 24.14 -15.29 14.54
CA ARG A 521 24.12 -15.54 13.09
C ARG A 521 22.70 -15.74 12.56
N THR A 522 22.53 -15.46 11.27
CA THR A 522 21.36 -15.91 10.50
C THR A 522 21.44 -17.41 10.24
N LEU A 523 20.35 -18.02 9.74
CA LEU A 523 20.39 -19.42 9.31
C LEU A 523 21.41 -19.65 8.19
N VAL A 524 21.50 -18.73 7.21
CA VAL A 524 22.43 -18.80 6.08
C VAL A 524 23.88 -18.76 6.57
N ASP A 525 24.21 -17.83 7.46
CA ASP A 525 25.55 -17.68 8.00
C ASP A 525 25.92 -18.86 8.91
N ALA A 526 24.95 -19.44 9.61
CA ALA A 526 25.17 -20.65 10.38
C ALA A 526 25.52 -21.84 9.47
N VAL A 527 24.81 -22.03 8.34
CA VAL A 527 25.17 -23.07 7.35
C VAL A 527 26.57 -22.82 6.77
N ALA A 528 26.91 -21.57 6.46
CA ALA A 528 28.27 -21.22 6.03
C ALA A 528 29.32 -21.58 7.09
N THR A 529 29.02 -21.34 8.37
CA THR A 529 29.90 -21.65 9.50
C THR A 529 30.09 -23.17 9.67
N LEU A 530 29.02 -23.97 9.55
CA LEU A 530 29.11 -25.43 9.59
C LEU A 530 30.05 -25.96 8.50
N GLY A 531 29.90 -25.48 7.26
CA GLY A 531 30.77 -25.91 6.17
C GLY A 531 32.22 -25.46 6.35
N GLN A 532 32.44 -24.24 6.85
CA GLN A 532 33.79 -23.75 7.17
C GLN A 532 34.49 -24.63 8.20
N GLU A 533 33.81 -25.01 9.29
CA GLU A 533 34.36 -25.86 10.34
C GLU A 533 34.75 -27.25 9.82
N MET A 534 34.06 -27.74 8.77
CA MET A 534 34.41 -28.98 8.08
C MET A 534 35.55 -28.84 7.07
N GLY A 535 36.16 -27.66 6.95
CA GLY A 535 37.25 -27.41 5.99
C GLY A 535 36.78 -27.22 4.54
N LEU A 536 35.49 -26.92 4.31
CA LEU A 536 35.01 -26.58 2.97
C LEU A 536 35.51 -25.18 2.58
N VAL A 537 36.60 -25.12 1.82
CA VAL A 537 37.33 -23.88 1.46
C VAL A 537 36.42 -22.82 0.80
N ALA A 538 35.33 -23.25 0.16
CA ALA A 538 34.37 -22.36 -0.50
C ALA A 538 33.32 -21.74 0.47
N PHE A 539 33.30 -22.17 1.74
CA PHE A 539 32.36 -21.69 2.75
C PHE A 539 33.08 -20.68 3.64
N VAL A 540 32.66 -19.43 3.55
CA VAL A 540 33.32 -18.31 4.22
C VAL A 540 32.25 -17.45 4.89
N PRO A 541 31.83 -17.79 6.13
CA PRO A 541 30.88 -16.97 6.86
C PRO A 541 31.43 -15.55 7.08
N PRO A 542 30.57 -14.53 7.13
CA PRO A 542 31.01 -13.18 7.44
C PRO A 542 31.57 -13.09 8.86
N ALA A 543 32.51 -12.17 9.09
CA ALA A 543 33.11 -11.92 10.42
C ALA A 543 32.07 -11.48 11.48
N GLY A 544 30.90 -11.02 11.04
CA GLY A 544 29.72 -10.74 11.84
C GLY A 544 28.51 -10.54 10.95
N HIS A 545 27.31 -10.72 11.50
CA HIS A 545 26.06 -10.47 10.79
C HIS A 545 25.76 -8.96 10.72
N THR A 546 25.32 -8.50 9.54
CA THR A 546 24.82 -7.13 9.39
C THR A 546 23.34 -7.11 9.73
N ASN A 547 22.95 -6.37 10.77
CA ASN A 547 21.55 -6.25 11.17
C ASN A 547 20.66 -5.89 9.98
N VAL A 548 19.63 -6.71 9.75
CA VAL A 548 18.61 -6.46 8.73
C VAL A 548 17.40 -5.85 9.43
N PRO A 549 17.08 -4.56 9.20
CA PRO A 549 15.90 -3.96 9.81
C PRO A 549 14.64 -4.70 9.38
N GLN A 550 13.73 -4.96 10.33
CA GLN A 550 12.46 -5.60 10.02
C GLN A 550 11.67 -4.75 9.01
N PRO A 551 11.27 -5.30 7.85
CA PRO A 551 10.47 -4.56 6.89
C PRO A 551 9.07 -4.23 7.41
N SER A 552 8.58 -3.04 7.03
CA SER A 552 7.27 -2.52 7.43
C SER A 552 6.10 -3.22 6.73
N THR A 553 6.31 -3.89 5.60
CA THR A 553 5.27 -4.55 4.80
C THR A 553 5.49 -6.06 4.69
N THR A 554 4.42 -6.82 4.52
CA THR A 554 4.46 -8.28 4.29
C THR A 554 5.24 -8.63 3.02
N ASP A 555 5.04 -7.89 1.93
CA ASP A 555 5.69 -8.17 0.65
C ASP A 555 7.22 -7.99 0.72
N ASN A 556 7.69 -6.98 1.45
CA ASN A 556 9.12 -6.79 1.68
C ASN A 556 9.70 -7.90 2.55
N ARG A 557 8.94 -8.41 3.53
CA ARG A 557 9.36 -9.60 4.30
C ARG A 557 9.47 -10.83 3.39
N VAL A 558 8.51 -11.04 2.48
CA VAL A 558 8.58 -12.14 1.50
C VAL A 558 9.78 -11.97 0.57
N LEU A 559 10.11 -10.75 0.14
CA LEU A 559 11.32 -10.49 -0.63
C LEU A 559 12.58 -10.83 0.17
N ASP A 560 12.69 -10.40 1.43
CA ASP A 560 13.83 -10.73 2.28
C ASP A 560 13.96 -12.25 2.49
N ILE A 561 12.85 -12.94 2.78
CA ILE A 561 12.81 -14.41 2.91
C ILE A 561 13.31 -15.07 1.62
N TRP A 562 12.85 -14.58 0.46
CA TRP A 562 13.28 -15.07 -0.84
C TRP A 562 14.80 -14.87 -1.04
N ILE A 563 15.32 -13.69 -0.69
CA ILE A 563 16.77 -13.40 -0.75
C ILE A 563 17.54 -14.33 0.20
N GLN A 564 17.03 -14.60 1.40
CA GLN A 564 17.69 -15.53 2.34
C GLN A 564 17.82 -16.94 1.78
N LEU A 565 16.81 -17.45 1.08
CA LEU A 565 16.82 -18.83 0.58
C LEU A 565 17.44 -18.97 -0.82
N LEU A 566 17.39 -17.95 -1.66
CA LEU A 566 17.91 -18.03 -3.03
C LEU A 566 19.12 -17.13 -3.32
N GLY A 567 19.48 -16.23 -2.41
CA GLY A 567 20.53 -15.23 -2.59
C GLY A 567 20.08 -14.01 -3.41
N PHE A 568 20.98 -13.04 -3.58
CA PHE A 568 20.71 -11.85 -4.39
C PHE A 568 20.49 -12.24 -5.87
N ASP A 569 19.37 -11.78 -6.44
CA ASP A 569 18.91 -12.14 -7.79
C ASP A 569 18.80 -13.65 -8.05
N GLY A 570 18.64 -14.48 -7.00
CA GLY A 570 18.55 -15.93 -7.13
C GLY A 570 19.88 -16.61 -7.47
N LYS A 571 21.02 -15.94 -7.26
CA LYS A 571 22.37 -16.42 -7.59
C LYS A 571 23.12 -17.02 -6.40
N GLY A 572 22.41 -17.32 -5.32
CA GLY A 572 22.97 -17.83 -4.08
C GLY A 572 23.78 -16.80 -3.29
N TRP A 573 24.33 -17.25 -2.17
CA TRP A 573 25.05 -16.40 -1.22
C TRP A 573 26.58 -16.45 -1.44
N PRO A 574 27.28 -15.31 -1.41
CA PRO A 574 28.74 -15.29 -1.51
C PRO A 574 29.43 -16.17 -0.46
N GLN A 575 28.95 -16.17 0.79
CA GLN A 575 29.48 -16.98 1.89
C GLN A 575 29.27 -18.50 1.70
N LEU A 576 28.39 -18.90 0.78
CA LEU A 576 28.18 -20.29 0.37
C LEU A 576 28.80 -20.58 -1.02
N ASN A 577 29.64 -19.66 -1.53
CA ASN A 577 30.19 -19.68 -2.88
C ASN A 577 29.09 -19.72 -3.97
N ARG A 578 28.20 -18.72 -3.91
CA ARG A 578 27.07 -18.53 -4.85
C ARG A 578 26.11 -19.72 -4.90
N ARG A 579 25.88 -20.32 -3.74
CA ARG A 579 24.93 -21.42 -3.52
C ARG A 579 23.76 -20.99 -2.63
N THR A 580 22.65 -21.70 -2.77
CA THR A 580 21.52 -21.60 -1.82
C THR A 580 21.85 -22.35 -0.51
N PRO A 581 21.11 -22.14 0.58
CA PRO A 581 21.24 -22.96 1.78
C PRO A 581 20.99 -24.46 1.53
N VAL A 582 20.10 -24.80 0.59
CA VAL A 582 19.86 -26.19 0.15
C VAL A 582 21.13 -26.80 -0.43
N ASP A 583 21.76 -26.12 -1.39
CA ASP A 583 23.01 -26.60 -2.00
C ASP A 583 24.17 -26.57 -0.99
N GLY A 584 24.10 -25.65 -0.02
CA GLY A 584 25.02 -25.58 1.12
C GLY A 584 24.99 -26.86 1.96
N ILE A 585 23.79 -27.25 2.40
CA ILE A 585 23.53 -28.49 3.13
C ILE A 585 23.86 -29.72 2.28
N ALA A 586 23.56 -29.69 0.98
CA ALA A 586 23.93 -30.74 0.03
C ALA A 586 25.45 -30.98 0.02
N THR A 587 26.22 -29.89 -0.07
CA THR A 587 27.69 -29.93 -0.07
C THR A 587 28.24 -30.46 1.26
N ILE A 588 27.66 -30.04 2.39
CA ILE A 588 28.03 -30.53 3.73
C ILE A 588 27.82 -32.04 3.82
N GLY A 589 26.63 -32.55 3.46
CA GLY A 589 26.37 -33.99 3.54
C GLY A 589 27.21 -34.81 2.58
N GLN A 590 27.50 -34.29 1.38
CA GLN A 590 28.42 -34.93 0.44
C GLN A 590 29.84 -35.03 1.03
N ALA A 591 30.33 -33.97 1.67
CA ALA A 591 31.64 -33.96 2.31
C ALA A 591 31.75 -34.95 3.48
N ARG A 592 30.63 -35.28 4.13
CA ARG A 592 30.54 -36.35 5.15
C ARG A 592 30.42 -37.75 4.55
N GLY A 593 30.28 -37.88 3.23
CA GLY A 593 30.09 -39.17 2.56
C GLY A 593 28.70 -39.78 2.75
N ILE A 594 27.69 -38.97 3.09
CA ILE A 594 26.32 -39.45 3.33
C ILE A 594 25.66 -39.78 1.99
N PRO A 595 25.13 -41.01 1.80
CA PRO A 595 24.50 -41.41 0.55
C PRO A 595 23.34 -40.48 0.11
N GLY A 596 23.37 -40.14 -1.18
CA GLY A 596 22.34 -39.33 -1.86
C GLY A 596 22.59 -37.82 -1.85
N PHE A 597 23.52 -37.31 -1.03
CA PHE A 597 23.91 -35.89 -1.07
C PHE A 597 24.90 -35.63 -2.22
N THR A 598 24.63 -34.61 -3.04
CA THR A 598 25.49 -34.22 -4.17
C THR A 598 25.55 -32.71 -4.30
N SER A 599 26.72 -32.09 -4.51
CA SER A 599 26.88 -30.63 -4.63
C SER A 599 26.45 -30.03 -5.97
#